data_AF-A0A2N5GHW6-F1
#
_entry.id   AF-A0A2N5GHW6-F1
#
_cell.length_a   1.000
_cell.length_b   1.000
_cell.length_c   1.000
_cell.angle_alpha   90.00
_cell.angle_beta   90.00
_cell.angle_gamma   90.00
#
_symmetry.space_group_name_H-M   'P 1'
#
loop_
_entity.id
_entity.type
_entity.pdbx_description
1 polymer ?
#
loop_
_entity_poly.entity_id
_entity_poly.type
_entity_poly.pdbx_seq_one_letter_code
_entity_poly.pdbx_strand_id
1 'polypeptide(L)'
;MLSHSIYILTAYLIDRIIGDPRALPHPVVWIGKSISLHPSPNSGYPEAAIAGALNIQLWGTNFYFGVPSHRAKMGEPVRQIEPDDILHTILVMKTSATICVFLFFIISLLLGQYNILIL
;
A
#
# COMPACT_ATOMS: atom_id res chain seq x y z
N MET A 1 -10.68 -24.42 2.29
CA MET A 1 -10.18 -23.13 2.80
C MET A 1 -8.65 -23.14 2.94
N LEU A 2 -8.07 -24.12 3.64
CA LEU A 2 -6.60 -24.25 3.82
C LEU A 2 -5.79 -24.23 2.51
N SER A 3 -6.23 -24.97 1.49
CA SER A 3 -5.58 -25.02 0.17
C SER A 3 -5.50 -23.67 -0.53
N HIS A 4 -6.54 -22.83 -0.37
CA HIS A 4 -6.60 -21.52 -1.01
C HIS A 4 -5.65 -20.52 -0.34
N SER A 5 -5.51 -20.59 0.99
CA SER A 5 -4.57 -19.75 1.74
C SER A 5 -3.11 -20.06 1.42
N ILE A 6 -2.78 -21.32 1.13
CA ILE A 6 -1.44 -21.71 0.67
C ILE A 6 -1.15 -21.09 -0.72
N TYR A 7 -2.12 -21.09 -1.64
CA TYR A 7 -1.93 -20.44 -2.95
C TYR A 7 -1.71 -18.93 -2.80
N ILE A 8 -2.47 -18.26 -1.93
CA ILE A 8 -2.31 -16.82 -1.67
C ILE A 8 -0.92 -16.53 -1.10
N LEU A 9 -0.48 -17.29 -0.09
CA LEU A 9 0.84 -17.10 0.50
C LEU A 9 1.95 -17.36 -0.52
N THR A 10 1.83 -18.42 -1.32
CA THR A 10 2.83 -18.77 -2.33
C THR A 10 2.90 -17.71 -3.44
N ALA A 11 1.75 -17.25 -3.94
CA ALA A 11 1.69 -16.17 -4.92
C ALA A 11 2.31 -14.88 -4.38
N TYR A 12 2.03 -14.55 -3.11
CA TYR A 12 2.63 -13.39 -2.44
C TYR A 12 4.16 -13.53 -2.33
N LEU A 13 4.68 -14.69 -1.94
CA LEU A 13 6.12 -14.91 -1.84
C LEU A 13 6.81 -14.82 -3.20
N ILE A 14 6.19 -15.35 -4.26
CA ILE A 14 6.70 -15.24 -5.63
C ILE A 14 6.75 -13.76 -6.07
N ASP A 15 5.67 -13.00 -5.82
CA ASP A 15 5.62 -11.58 -6.11
C ASP A 15 6.74 -10.80 -5.40
N ARG A 16 7.03 -11.14 -4.14
CA ARG A 16 8.14 -10.52 -3.38
C ARG A 16 9.52 -10.81 -3.94
N ILE A 17 9.72 -11.97 -4.56
CA ILE A 17 11.01 -12.39 -5.15
C ILE A 17 11.19 -11.76 -6.54
N ILE A 18 10.15 -11.82 -7.38
CA ILE A 18 10.20 -11.33 -8.76
C ILE A 18 10.10 -9.80 -8.78
N GLY A 19 9.21 -9.23 -7.98
CA GLY A 19 8.89 -7.82 -7.94
C GLY A 19 8.21 -7.30 -9.22
N ASP A 20 7.78 -6.03 -9.18
CA ASP A 20 7.18 -5.39 -10.35
C ASP A 20 8.26 -4.99 -11.39
N PRO A 21 8.07 -5.32 -12.68
CA PRO A 21 8.98 -4.89 -13.72
C PRO A 21 8.88 -3.37 -13.94
N ARG A 22 10.03 -2.68 -13.87
CA ARG A 22 10.10 -1.21 -14.01
C ARG A 22 10.01 -0.71 -15.46
N ALA A 23 10.30 -1.56 -16.44
CA ALA A 23 10.52 -1.14 -17.83
C ALA A 23 9.74 -1.93 -18.90
N LEU A 24 9.21 -3.11 -18.58
CA LEU A 24 8.39 -3.89 -19.51
C LEU A 24 6.99 -3.26 -19.64
N PRO A 25 6.28 -3.43 -20.77
CA PRO A 25 4.88 -3.05 -20.88
C PRO A 25 4.05 -3.90 -19.89
N HIS A 26 3.88 -3.37 -18.68
CA HIS A 26 3.21 -4.02 -17.56
C HIS A 26 2.02 -3.16 -17.10
N PRO A 27 0.90 -3.76 -16.68
CA PRO A 27 -0.27 -3.03 -16.20
C PRO A 27 0.06 -1.99 -15.13
N VAL A 28 1.00 -2.27 -14.22
CA VAL A 28 1.43 -1.33 -13.16
C VAL A 28 1.99 -0.02 -13.74
N VAL A 29 2.75 -0.08 -14.84
CA VAL A 29 3.29 1.12 -15.51
C VAL A 29 2.16 1.96 -16.12
N TRP A 30 1.15 1.32 -16.72
CA TRP A 30 0.00 2.01 -17.28
C TRP A 30 -0.91 2.59 -16.21
N ILE A 31 -1.13 1.86 -15.11
CA ILE A 31 -1.84 2.35 -13.93
C ILE A 31 -1.14 3.60 -13.41
N GLY A 32 0.19 3.58 -13.24
CA GLY A 32 0.99 4.75 -12.87
C GLY A 32 0.77 5.96 -13.80
N LYS A 33 0.76 5.74 -15.12
CA LYS A 33 0.47 6.79 -16.11
C LYS A 33 -0.99 7.30 -16.07
N SER A 34 -1.94 6.46 -15.66
CA SER A 34 -3.35 6.86 -15.53
C SER A 34 -3.66 7.54 -14.20
N ILE A 35 -2.89 7.29 -13.13
CA ILE A 35 -3.09 7.90 -11.80
C ILE A 35 -2.94 9.42 -11.88
N SER A 36 -2.07 9.96 -12.73
CA SER A 36 -1.96 11.40 -12.95
C SER A 36 -3.23 12.06 -13.49
N LEU A 37 -4.21 11.29 -13.95
CA LEU A 37 -5.48 11.77 -14.51
C LEU A 37 -6.65 11.72 -13.52
N HIS A 38 -6.50 11.10 -12.33
CA HIS A 38 -7.63 10.85 -11.43
C HIS A 38 -7.44 11.43 -10.02
N PRO A 39 -8.31 12.34 -9.55
CA PRO A 39 -8.40 12.66 -8.12
C PRO A 39 -9.08 11.49 -7.41
N SER A 40 -8.31 10.50 -6.97
CA SER A 40 -8.85 9.32 -6.28
C SER A 40 -9.43 9.70 -4.90
N PRO A 41 -10.72 9.44 -4.63
CA PRO A 41 -11.34 9.70 -3.33
C PRO A 41 -10.83 8.76 -2.21
N ASN A 42 -10.24 7.61 -2.57
CA ASN A 42 -9.76 6.61 -1.62
C ASN A 42 -8.28 6.79 -1.21
N SER A 43 -7.61 7.83 -1.73
CA SER A 43 -6.18 8.10 -1.45
C SER A 43 -5.94 8.70 -0.06
N GLY A 44 -6.95 9.37 0.52
CA GLY A 44 -6.76 10.17 1.73
C GLY A 44 -6.44 9.37 3.00
N TYR A 45 -6.99 8.17 3.20
CA TYR A 45 -6.70 7.39 4.42
C TYR A 45 -5.25 6.90 4.47
N PRO A 46 -4.70 6.25 3.42
CA PRO A 46 -3.28 5.90 3.40
C PRO A 46 -2.36 7.12 3.52
N GLU A 47 -2.71 8.24 2.87
CA GLU A 47 -1.90 9.47 2.93
C GLU A 47 -1.87 10.07 4.34
N ALA A 48 -3.01 10.15 5.03
CA ALA A 48 -3.05 10.59 6.42
C ALA A 48 -2.27 9.65 7.36
N ALA A 49 -2.36 8.34 7.15
CA ALA A 49 -1.60 7.36 7.92
C ALA A 49 -0.08 7.52 7.72
N ILE A 50 0.37 7.72 6.48
CA ILE A 50 1.79 7.95 6.16
C ILE A 50 2.28 9.30 6.67
N ALA A 51 1.48 10.36 6.54
CA ALA A 51 1.80 11.68 7.08
C ALA A 51 2.05 11.61 8.60
N GLY A 52 1.17 10.92 9.33
CA GLY A 52 1.35 10.65 10.75
C GLY A 52 2.56 9.75 11.06
N ALA A 53 2.73 8.64 10.33
CA ALA A 53 3.82 7.70 10.57
C ALA A 53 5.22 8.30 10.31
N LEU A 54 5.34 9.20 9.34
CA LEU A 54 6.59 9.84 8.96
C LEU A 54 6.80 11.22 9.61
N ASN A 55 5.82 11.72 10.37
CA ASN A 55 5.82 13.05 10.99
C ASN A 55 6.01 14.18 9.98
N ILE A 56 5.34 14.07 8.83
CA ILE A 56 5.35 15.05 7.74
C ILE A 56 3.92 15.55 7.48
N GLN A 57 3.82 16.71 6.84
CA GLN A 57 2.54 17.21 6.35
C GLN A 57 2.44 16.98 4.84
N LEU A 58 1.39 16.27 4.41
CA LEU A 58 1.06 16.09 3.00
C LEU A 58 -0.04 17.08 2.57
N TRP A 59 -0.15 17.29 1.26
CA TRP A 59 -1.13 18.17 0.63
C TRP A 59 -1.00 19.65 1.01
N GLY A 60 -2.07 20.44 0.82
CA GLY A 60 -2.06 21.90 0.86
C GLY A 60 -2.36 22.49 -0.53
N THR A 61 -1.63 23.55 -0.88
CA THR A 61 -1.75 24.20 -2.20
C THR A 61 -0.75 23.58 -3.17
N ASN A 62 -1.22 22.74 -4.07
CA ASN A 62 -0.42 22.17 -5.16
C ASN A 62 -0.80 22.82 -6.49
N PHE A 63 0.14 22.89 -7.44
CA PHE A 63 -0.15 23.39 -8.78
C PHE A 63 -0.12 22.24 -9.79
N TYR A 64 -1.22 22.02 -10.50
CA TYR A 64 -1.31 21.05 -11.58
C TYR A 64 -1.52 21.80 -12.89
N PHE A 65 -0.60 21.67 -13.84
CA PHE A 65 -0.64 22.40 -15.12
C PHE A 65 -0.82 23.92 -14.94
N GLY A 66 -0.23 24.49 -13.88
CA GLY A 66 -0.34 25.91 -13.53
C GLY A 66 -1.63 26.30 -12.78
N VAL A 67 -2.59 25.37 -12.61
CA VAL A 67 -3.83 25.61 -11.86
C VAL A 67 -3.62 25.25 -10.39
N PRO A 68 -3.89 26.15 -9.43
CA PRO A 68 -3.82 25.83 -8.01
C PRO A 68 -4.95 24.87 -7.63
N SER A 69 -4.58 23.76 -7.00
CA SER A 69 -5.47 22.77 -6.39
C SER A 69 -5.27 22.82 -4.88
N HIS A 70 -6.34 23.17 -4.17
CA HIS A 70 -6.35 23.22 -2.72
C HIS A 70 -6.91 21.91 -2.18
N ARG A 71 -6.10 21.19 -1.40
CA ARG A 71 -6.52 19.98 -0.70
C ARG A 71 -6.31 20.12 0.80
N ALA A 72 -7.10 19.38 1.58
CA ALA A 72 -6.94 19.34 3.02
C ALA A 72 -5.52 18.86 3.36
N LYS A 73 -4.83 19.62 4.22
CA LYS A 73 -3.53 19.23 4.77
C LYS A 73 -3.70 18.00 5.65
N MET A 74 -2.78 17.05 5.56
CA MET A 74 -2.80 15.82 6.35
C MET A 74 -1.50 15.69 7.13
N GLY A 75 -1.59 15.43 8.42
CA GLY A 75 -0.44 15.33 9.32
C GLY A 75 0.13 16.68 9.77
N GLU A 76 1.03 16.60 10.75
CA GLU A 76 1.71 17.75 11.34
C GLU A 76 3.08 17.96 10.69
N PRO A 77 3.49 19.20 10.40
CA PRO A 77 4.75 19.51 9.74
C PRO A 77 5.92 19.49 10.75
N VAL A 78 6.08 18.38 11.48
CA VAL A 78 7.11 18.22 12.52
C VAL A 78 8.51 18.24 11.87
N ARG A 79 8.64 17.71 10.66
CA ARG A 79 9.82 17.85 9.81
C ARG A 79 9.48 18.09 8.34
N GLN A 80 10.48 18.47 7.56
CA GLN A 80 10.34 18.65 6.11
C GLN A 80 10.31 17.31 5.36
N ILE A 81 9.68 17.30 4.19
CA ILE A 81 9.60 16.14 3.30
C ILE A 81 10.95 15.98 2.59
N GLU A 82 11.46 14.76 2.58
CA GLU A 82 12.71 14.38 1.93
C GLU A 82 12.46 13.28 0.88
N PRO A 83 13.28 13.16 -0.17
CA PRO A 83 13.11 12.11 -1.19
C PRO A 83 13.08 10.68 -0.62
N ASP A 84 13.79 10.45 0.49
CA ASP A 84 13.83 9.16 1.18
C ASP A 84 12.47 8.76 1.78
N ASP A 85 11.55 9.71 1.98
CA ASP A 85 10.18 9.43 2.44
C ASP A 85 9.39 8.56 1.47
N ILE A 86 9.75 8.59 0.18
CA ILE A 86 9.20 7.67 -0.81
C ILE A 86 9.58 6.24 -0.48
N LEU A 87 10.84 6.00 -0.11
CA LEU A 87 11.34 4.67 0.25
C LEU A 87 10.75 4.21 1.58
N HIS A 88 10.65 5.10 2.57
CA HIS A 88 10.00 4.80 3.84
C HIS A 88 8.51 4.47 3.67
N THR A 89 7.80 5.22 2.82
CA THR A 89 6.39 4.96 2.47
C THR A 89 6.22 3.60 1.82
N ILE A 90 7.07 3.27 0.84
CA ILE A 90 7.08 1.96 0.18
C ILE A 90 7.37 0.85 1.20
N LEU A 91 8.29 1.08 2.15
CA LEU A 91 8.59 0.12 3.20
C LEU A 91 7.37 -0.12 4.08
N VAL A 92 6.72 0.93 4.59
CA VAL A 92 5.50 0.83 5.41
C VAL A 92 4.37 0.09 4.68
N MET A 93 4.17 0.38 3.39
CA MET A 93 3.22 -0.35 2.55
C MET A 93 3.57 -1.84 2.44
N LYS A 94 4.84 -2.16 2.16
CA LYS A 94 5.30 -3.55 2.01
C LYS A 94 5.21 -4.33 3.33
N THR A 95 5.56 -3.72 4.45
CA THR A 95 5.51 -4.37 5.77
C THR A 95 4.07 -4.59 6.22
N SER A 96 3.19 -3.59 6.08
CA SER A 96 1.76 -3.75 6.40
C SER A 96 1.10 -4.85 5.55
N ALA A 97 1.38 -4.90 4.25
CA ALA A 97 0.89 -5.99 3.39
C ALA A 97 1.40 -7.38 3.85
N THR A 98 2.68 -7.47 4.24
CA THR A 98 3.26 -8.72 4.78
C THR A 98 2.50 -9.15 6.03
N ILE A 99 2.34 -8.25 6.99
CA ILE A 99 1.64 -8.52 8.26
C ILE A 99 0.22 -9.00 7.99
N CYS A 100 -0.52 -8.34 7.09
CA CYS A 100 -1.87 -8.76 6.74
C CYS A 100 -1.92 -10.16 6.14
N VAL A 101 -1.07 -10.48 5.17
CA VAL A 101 -1.04 -11.82 4.53
C VAL A 101 -0.73 -12.91 5.56
N PHE A 102 0.27 -12.69 6.42
CA PHE A 102 0.61 -13.65 7.48
C PHE A 102 -0.51 -13.80 8.51
N LEU A 103 -1.14 -12.71 8.92
CA LEU A 103 -2.28 -12.74 9.84
C LEU A 103 -3.45 -13.55 9.26
N PHE A 104 -3.83 -13.29 8.00
CA PHE A 104 -4.88 -14.04 7.33
C PHE A 104 -4.52 -15.52 7.15
N PHE A 105 -3.25 -15.82 6.86
CA PHE A 105 -2.77 -17.19 6.78
C PHE A 105 -2.94 -17.92 8.13
N ILE A 106 -2.50 -17.32 9.24
CA ILE A 106 -2.64 -17.88 10.59
C ILE A 106 -4.12 -18.09 10.96
N ILE A 107 -4.98 -17.08 10.73
CA ILE A 107 -6.41 -17.20 11.01
C ILE A 107 -7.03 -18.36 10.21
N SER A 108 -6.64 -18.52 8.94
CA SER A 108 -7.10 -19.63 8.11
C SER A 108 -6.65 -21.00 8.63
N LEU A 109 -5.42 -21.12 9.13
CA LEU A 109 -4.92 -22.36 9.75
C LEU A 109 -5.77 -22.72 10.97
N LEU A 110 -6.03 -21.74 11.86
CA LEU A 110 -6.82 -21.95 13.07
C LEU A 110 -8.24 -22.41 12.74
N LEU A 111 -8.94 -21.68 11.86
CA LEU A 111 -10.29 -22.04 11.42
C LEU A 111 -10.35 -23.41 10.74
N GLY A 112 -9.31 -23.78 9.99
CA GLY A 112 -9.17 -25.10 9.37
C GLY A 112 -9.12 -26.23 10.41
N GLN A 113 -8.36 -26.05 11.50
CA GLN A 113 -8.27 -27.04 12.58
C GLN A 113 -9.59 -27.18 13.35
N TYR A 114 -10.27 -26.06 13.66
CA TYR A 114 -11.57 -26.10 14.32
C TYR A 114 -12.60 -26.90 13.51
N ASN A 115 -12.63 -26.74 12.19
CA ASN A 115 -13.55 -27.48 11.33
C ASN A 115 -13.26 -29.00 11.27
N ILE A 116 -11.99 -29.40 11.42
CA ILE A 116 -11.60 -30.83 11.44
C ILE A 116 -11.96 -31.48 12.78
N LEU A 117 -11.85 -30.76 13.89
CA LEU A 117 -12.11 -31.29 15.23
C LEU A 117 -13.61 -31.53 15.53
N ILE A 118 -14.50 -30.88 14.77
CA ILE A 118 -15.96 -30.92 14.96
C ILE A 118 -16.63 -31.95 14.01
N LEU A 119 -15.85 -32.62 13.15
CA LEU A 119 -16.26 -33.72 12.27
C LEU A 119 -15.73 -35.05 12.79
#